data_AF-A0AAJ4MR79-F1
#
_entry.id   AF-A0AAJ4MR79-F1
#
_cell.length_a   1.000
_cell.length_b   1.000
_cell.length_c   1.000
_cell.angle_alpha   90.00
_cell.angle_beta   90.00
_cell.angle_gamma   90.00
#
_symmetry.space_group_name_H-M   'P 1'
#
loop_
_entity.id
_entity.type
_entity.pdbx_description
1 polymer ?
#
loop_
_entity_poly.entity_id
_entity_poly.type
_entity_poly.pdbx_seq_one_letter_code
_entity_poly.pdbx_strand_id
1 'polypeptide(L)'
;MIDHTPPPPDGASALDFCLRLARAQAVLVRRFDSILGNLHGLSFSDYQLLYHLQRAPGGRLRRIDLAERLALTASGITRSLMPLEKIGLVARQADARDARVGYAVITEAGQALLLHADATAQALGQELLGSASAEQLAPLSMLLAGIAGSQPANG
;
A
#
# COMPACT_ATOMS: atom_id res chain seq x y z
N MET A 1 30.16 -5.13 40.40
CA MET A 1 29.88 -3.85 39.72
C MET A 1 28.63 -4.07 38.89
N ILE A 2 27.47 -3.77 39.47
CA ILE A 2 26.16 -4.03 38.85
C ILE A 2 25.94 -2.88 37.87
N ASP A 3 25.78 -3.23 36.59
CA ASP A 3 25.46 -2.28 35.53
C ASP A 3 24.05 -1.72 35.80
N HIS A 4 24.02 -0.51 36.36
CA HIS A 4 22.82 0.31 36.46
C HIS A 4 22.68 1.12 35.17
N THR A 5 22.44 0.44 34.05
CA THR A 5 21.85 1.10 32.90
C THR A 5 20.42 1.47 33.31
N PRO A 6 20.09 2.77 33.46
CA PRO A 6 18.74 3.16 33.82
C PRO A 6 17.77 2.63 32.75
N PRO A 7 16.59 2.08 33.14
CA PRO A 7 15.58 1.72 32.17
C PRO A 7 15.27 2.96 31.32
N PRO A 8 15.11 2.81 29.99
CA PRO A 8 14.80 3.94 29.14
C PRO A 8 13.55 4.66 29.70
N PRO A 9 13.56 6.00 29.78
CA PRO A 9 12.46 6.77 30.37
C PRO A 9 11.16 6.37 29.67
N ASP A 10 10.11 6.09 30.44
CA ASP A 10 8.81 5.54 30.01
C ASP A 10 8.47 5.89 28.55
N GLY A 11 8.88 4.99 27.66
CA GLY A 11 8.99 5.19 26.23
C GLY A 11 8.75 3.85 25.57
N ALA A 12 7.61 3.76 24.87
CA ALA A 12 7.05 2.57 24.26
C ALA A 12 8.10 1.53 23.84
N SER A 13 8.06 0.34 24.45
CA SER A 13 8.87 -0.78 23.98
C SER A 13 8.64 -1.01 22.49
N ALA A 14 9.59 -1.64 21.80
CA ALA A 14 9.41 -2.00 20.39
C ALA A 14 8.09 -2.76 20.15
N LEU A 15 7.65 -3.57 21.13
CA LEU A 15 6.37 -4.24 21.11
C LEU A 15 5.17 -3.27 21.18
N ASP A 16 5.19 -2.28 22.08
CA ASP A 16 4.11 -1.27 22.17
C ASP A 16 4.01 -0.46 20.89
N PHE A 17 5.13 -0.10 20.26
CA PHE A 17 5.12 0.52 18.93
C PHE A 17 4.45 -0.38 17.88
N CYS A 18 4.84 -1.66 17.79
CA CYS A 18 4.23 -2.61 16.85
C CYS A 18 2.72 -2.77 17.07
N LEU A 19 2.26 -2.84 18.32
CA LEU A 19 0.84 -2.96 18.65
C LEU A 19 0.06 -1.69 18.29
N ARG A 20 0.63 -0.50 18.54
CA ARG A 20 0.05 0.78 18.12
C ARG A 20 -0.04 0.89 16.60
N LEU A 21 1.01 0.47 15.90
CA LEU A 21 1.05 0.45 14.43
C LEU A 21 -0.03 -0.48 13.86
N ALA A 22 -0.15 -1.71 14.38
CA ALA A 22 -1.17 -2.66 13.95
C ALA A 22 -2.59 -2.11 14.17
N ARG A 23 -2.86 -1.47 15.32
CA ARG A 23 -4.14 -0.82 15.58
C ARG A 23 -4.40 0.34 14.62
N ALA A 24 -3.41 1.20 14.39
CA ALA A 24 -3.52 2.33 13.48
C ALA A 24 -3.80 1.86 12.04
N GLN A 25 -3.07 0.86 11.56
CA GLN A 25 -3.30 0.22 10.27
C GLN A 25 -4.73 -0.32 10.16
N ALA A 26 -5.22 -1.05 11.17
CA ALA A 26 -6.57 -1.58 11.16
C ALA A 26 -7.65 -0.49 11.10
N VAL A 27 -7.44 0.65 11.76
CA VAL A 27 -8.35 1.81 11.69
C VAL A 27 -8.29 2.46 10.31
N LEU A 28 -7.09 2.69 9.77
CA LEU A 28 -6.87 3.25 8.44
C LEU A 28 -7.60 2.43 7.38
N VAL A 29 -7.32 1.12 7.34
CA VAL A 29 -7.94 0.19 6.38
C VAL A 29 -9.46 0.28 6.44
N ARG A 30 -10.08 0.21 7.63
CA ARG A 30 -11.54 0.32 7.75
C ARG A 30 -12.10 1.65 7.27
N ARG A 31 -11.40 2.77 7.54
CA ARG A 31 -11.84 4.10 7.12
C ARG A 31 -11.74 4.26 5.61
N PHE A 32 -10.64 3.82 5.01
CA PHE A 32 -10.45 3.82 3.57
C PHE A 32 -11.44 2.89 2.86
N ASP A 33 -11.60 1.65 3.33
CA ASP A 33 -12.58 0.70 2.77
C ASP A 33 -14.00 1.28 2.77
N SER A 34 -14.38 1.95 3.86
CA SER A 34 -15.70 2.58 3.97
C SER A 34 -15.89 3.69 2.92
N ILE A 35 -14.98 4.68 2.87
CA ILE A 35 -15.18 5.83 1.98
C ILE A 35 -14.98 5.47 0.51
N LEU A 36 -13.97 4.65 0.19
CA LEU A 36 -13.68 4.24 -1.17
C LEU A 36 -14.74 3.27 -1.70
N GLY A 37 -15.23 2.37 -0.84
CA GLY A 37 -16.29 1.44 -1.20
C GLY A 37 -17.59 2.19 -1.52
N ASN A 38 -17.96 3.16 -0.68
CA ASN A 38 -19.20 3.92 -0.86
C ASN A 38 -19.19 4.85 -2.07
N LEU A 39 -18.05 5.50 -2.36
CA LEU A 39 -17.98 6.52 -3.42
C LEU A 39 -17.48 5.99 -4.76
N HIS A 40 -16.62 4.97 -4.74
CA HIS A 40 -15.88 4.52 -5.93
C HIS A 40 -16.06 3.02 -6.21
N GLY A 41 -16.71 2.27 -5.31
CA GLY A 41 -16.82 0.82 -5.43
C GLY A 41 -15.49 0.08 -5.29
N LEU A 42 -14.51 0.69 -4.62
CA LEU A 42 -13.16 0.13 -4.41
C LEU A 42 -12.93 -0.20 -2.95
N SER A 43 -12.33 -1.37 -2.67
CA SER A 43 -11.66 -1.56 -1.39
C SER A 43 -10.35 -0.75 -1.33
N PHE A 44 -9.79 -0.56 -0.14
CA PHE A 44 -8.48 0.06 0.00
C PHE A 44 -7.39 -0.76 -0.70
N SER A 45 -7.51 -2.10 -0.68
CA SER A 45 -6.59 -2.99 -1.40
C SER A 45 -6.66 -2.77 -2.92
N ASP A 46 -7.85 -2.58 -3.48
CA ASP A 46 -8.03 -2.31 -4.91
C ASP A 46 -7.41 -0.96 -5.28
N TYR A 47 -7.64 0.06 -4.45
CA TYR A 47 -7.03 1.38 -4.61
C TYR A 47 -5.50 1.31 -4.58
N GLN A 48 -4.90 0.63 -3.59
CA GLN A 48 -3.45 0.48 -3.51
C GLN A 48 -2.88 -0.24 -4.74
N LEU A 49 -3.58 -1.25 -5.24
CA LEU A 49 -3.20 -1.97 -6.45
C LEU A 49 -3.17 -1.05 -7.67
N LEU A 50 -4.25 -0.29 -7.92
CA LEU A 50 -4.33 0.67 -9.02
C LEU A 50 -3.27 1.77 -8.87
N TYR A 51 -3.08 2.29 -7.66
CA TYR A 51 -2.08 3.31 -7.33
C TYR A 51 -0.65 2.85 -7.68
N HIS A 52 -0.28 1.61 -7.33
CA HIS A 52 1.03 1.07 -7.67
C HIS A 52 1.21 0.81 -9.17
N LEU A 53 0.15 0.38 -9.87
CA LEU A 53 0.20 0.18 -11.32
C LEU A 53 0.35 1.51 -12.06
N GLN A 54 -0.44 2.53 -11.73
CA GLN A 54 -0.39 3.85 -12.37
C GLN A 54 1.01 4.49 -12.29
N ARG A 55 1.70 4.31 -11.16
CA ARG A 55 3.05 4.86 -10.92
C ARG A 55 4.18 4.01 -11.49
N ALA A 56 3.88 2.81 -11.98
CA ALA A 56 4.87 1.97 -12.62
C ALA A 56 5.10 2.40 -14.07
N PRO A 57 6.32 2.25 -14.61
CA PRO A 57 6.61 2.54 -16.01
C PRO A 57 5.64 1.80 -16.95
N GLY A 58 4.91 2.57 -17.77
CA GLY A 58 3.93 2.03 -18.71
C GLY A 58 2.65 1.48 -18.05
N GLY A 59 2.34 1.86 -16.81
CA GLY A 59 1.11 1.46 -16.15
C GLY A 59 1.05 -0.03 -15.78
N ARG A 60 2.21 -0.71 -15.69
CA ARG A 60 2.27 -2.16 -15.55
C ARG A 60 3.34 -2.64 -14.57
N LEU A 61 3.05 -3.74 -13.88
CA LEU A 61 3.99 -4.45 -13.02
C LEU A 61 3.88 -5.95 -13.24
N ARG A 62 4.99 -6.68 -13.06
CA ARG A 62 4.90 -8.13 -12.93
C ARG A 62 4.05 -8.43 -11.69
N ARG A 63 3.19 -9.45 -11.77
CA ARG A 63 2.30 -9.81 -10.66
C ARG A 63 3.06 -10.13 -9.37
N ILE A 64 4.27 -10.67 -9.48
CA ILE A 64 5.15 -10.94 -8.33
C ILE A 64 5.64 -9.65 -7.66
N ASP A 65 6.05 -8.65 -8.44
CA ASP A 65 6.52 -7.36 -7.91
C ASP A 65 5.34 -6.59 -7.28
N LEU A 66 4.16 -6.70 -7.88
CA LEU A 66 2.94 -6.11 -7.33
C LEU A 66 2.51 -6.81 -6.02
N ALA A 67 2.67 -8.14 -5.93
CA ALA A 67 2.42 -8.88 -4.69
C ALA A 67 3.38 -8.43 -3.58
N GLU A 68 4.67 -8.30 -3.88
CA GLU A 68 5.69 -7.84 -2.94
C GLU A 68 5.38 -6.42 -2.41
N ARG A 69 5.05 -5.48 -3.30
CA ARG A 69 4.67 -4.10 -2.91
C ARG A 69 3.45 -4.03 -2.00
N LEU A 70 2.52 -4.96 -2.16
CA LEU A 70 1.29 -5.05 -1.36
C LEU A 70 1.43 -5.99 -0.16
N ALA A 71 2.62 -6.56 0.09
CA ALA A 71 2.86 -7.60 1.09
C ALA A 71 1.88 -8.79 0.98
N LEU A 72 1.53 -9.17 -0.25
CA LEU A 72 0.64 -10.28 -0.57
C LEU A 72 1.41 -11.51 -1.05
N THR A 73 0.79 -12.67 -0.88
CA THR A 73 1.24 -13.90 -1.53
C THR A 73 0.90 -13.91 -3.02
N ALA A 74 1.55 -14.78 -3.80
CA ALA A 74 1.21 -14.97 -5.22
C ALA A 74 -0.27 -15.35 -5.44
N SER A 75 -0.84 -16.20 -4.57
CA SER A 75 -2.26 -16.53 -4.59
C SER A 75 -3.13 -15.33 -4.19
N GLY A 76 -2.68 -14.52 -3.23
CA GLY A 76 -3.35 -13.30 -2.78
C GLY A 76 -3.46 -12.25 -3.90
N ILE A 77 -2.38 -12.00 -4.64
CA ILE A 77 -2.45 -11.05 -5.76
C ILE A 77 -3.35 -11.56 -6.90
N THR A 78 -3.36 -12.86 -7.15
CA THR A 78 -4.25 -13.47 -8.16
C THR A 78 -5.72 -13.23 -7.79
N ARG A 79 -6.06 -13.46 -6.51
CA ARG A 79 -7.41 -13.23 -5.99
C ARG A 79 -7.82 -11.77 -6.08
N SER A 80 -6.90 -10.84 -5.84
CA SER A 80 -7.15 -9.39 -5.86
C SER A 80 -7.30 -8.85 -7.30
N LEU A 81 -6.56 -9.39 -8.26
CA LEU A 81 -6.62 -8.95 -9.66
C LEU A 81 -7.90 -9.40 -10.37
N MET A 82 -8.39 -10.61 -10.10
CA MET A 82 -9.53 -11.19 -10.83
C MET A 82 -10.79 -10.31 -10.86
N PRO A 83 -11.27 -9.72 -9.74
CA PRO A 83 -12.41 -8.82 -9.76
C PRO A 83 -12.15 -7.58 -10.62
N LEU A 84 -10.99 -6.94 -10.48
CA LEU A 84 -10.61 -5.73 -11.21
C LEU A 84 -10.46 -5.98 -12.72
N GLU A 85 -9.96 -7.16 -13.11
CA GLU A 85 -9.93 -7.62 -14.49
C GLU A 85 -11.35 -7.80 -15.05
N LYS A 86 -12.24 -8.44 -14.26
CA LYS A 86 -13.63 -8.67 -14.67
C LYS A 86 -14.42 -7.37 -14.90
N ILE A 87 -14.14 -6.32 -14.13
CA ILE A 87 -14.77 -5.00 -14.29
C ILE A 87 -13.96 -4.05 -15.19
N GLY A 88 -12.88 -4.52 -15.82
CA GLY A 88 -12.14 -3.79 -16.83
C GLY A 88 -11.22 -2.68 -16.30
N LEU A 89 -10.90 -2.65 -15.01
CA LEU A 89 -9.97 -1.67 -14.44
C LEU A 89 -8.50 -2.09 -14.59
N VAL A 90 -8.26 -3.38 -14.72
CA VAL A 90 -6.94 -3.97 -14.93
C VAL A 90 -7.01 -4.96 -16.09
N ALA A 91 -5.90 -5.13 -16.82
CA ALA A 91 -5.74 -6.15 -17.84
C ALA A 91 -4.51 -7.01 -17.54
N ARG A 92 -4.57 -8.28 -17.99
CA ARG A 92 -3.43 -9.19 -17.95
C ARG A 92 -2.66 -9.11 -19.26
N GLN A 93 -1.34 -8.98 -19.17
CA GLN A 93 -0.43 -9.04 -20.30
C GLN A 93 0.61 -10.14 -20.07
N ALA A 94 0.78 -11.04 -21.03
CA ALA A 94 1.87 -12.02 -20.99
C ALA A 94 3.19 -11.37 -21.44
N ASP A 95 4.33 -11.78 -20.86
CA ASP A 95 5.62 -11.43 -21.43
C ASP A 95 5.84 -12.20 -22.75
N ALA A 96 6.31 -11.50 -23.79
CA ALA A 96 6.61 -12.11 -25.08
C ALA A 96 7.77 -13.12 -25.01
N ARG A 97 8.63 -13.03 -23.99
CA ARG A 97 9.81 -13.89 -23.79
C ARG A 97 9.55 -15.03 -22.80
N ASP A 98 8.62 -14.87 -21.87
CA ASP A 98 8.24 -15.92 -20.92
C ASP A 98 6.76 -15.84 -20.56
N ALA A 99 5.95 -16.75 -21.12
CA ALA A 99 4.51 -16.82 -20.85
C ALA A 99 4.16 -17.10 -19.37
N ARG A 100 5.15 -17.52 -18.56
CA ARG A 100 4.98 -17.69 -17.10
C ARG A 100 5.01 -16.36 -16.37
N VAL A 101 5.59 -15.31 -16.95
CA VAL A 101 5.61 -13.95 -16.40
C VAL A 101 4.33 -13.22 -16.84
N GLY A 102 3.39 -13.11 -15.90
CA GLY A 102 2.18 -12.30 -16.07
C GLY A 102 2.37 -10.89 -15.53
N TYR A 103 2.08 -9.89 -16.35
CA TYR A 103 1.92 -8.50 -15.93
C TYR A 103 0.45 -8.20 -15.62
N ALA A 104 0.24 -7.35 -14.64
CA ALA A 104 -0.98 -6.59 -14.46
C ALA A 104 -0.76 -5.20 -15.05
N VAL A 105 -1.74 -4.69 -15.78
CA VAL A 105 -1.69 -3.39 -16.48
C VAL A 105 -2.94 -2.61 -16.10
N ILE A 106 -2.81 -1.37 -15.63
CA ILE A 106 -3.96 -0.52 -15.39
C ILE A 106 -4.56 -0.06 -16.73
N THR A 107 -5.87 -0.21 -16.90
CA THR A 107 -6.56 0.23 -18.12
C THR A 107 -6.83 1.74 -18.07
N GLU A 108 -7.30 2.32 -19.16
CA GLU A 108 -7.77 3.72 -19.17
C GLU A 108 -8.93 3.93 -18.19
N ALA A 109 -9.87 2.98 -18.12
CA ALA A 109 -10.96 3.01 -17.14
C ALA A 109 -10.43 2.93 -15.70
N GLY A 110 -9.43 2.09 -15.44
CA GLY A 110 -8.73 2.02 -14.15
C GLY A 110 -8.07 3.34 -13.77
N GLN A 111 -7.39 4.00 -14.72
CA GLN A 111 -6.75 5.30 -14.50
C GLN A 111 -7.77 6.39 -14.20
N ALA A 112 -8.87 6.44 -14.96
CA ALA A 112 -9.93 7.42 -14.76
C ALA A 112 -10.60 7.26 -13.38
N LEU A 113 -10.93 6.02 -12.99
CA LEU A 113 -11.50 5.76 -11.67
C LEU A 113 -10.51 6.11 -10.55
N LEU A 114 -9.24 5.73 -10.71
CA LEU A 114 -8.20 6.04 -9.73
C LEU A 114 -8.03 7.55 -9.53
N LEU A 115 -8.11 8.36 -10.60
CA LEU A 115 -8.01 9.82 -10.47
C LEU A 115 -9.08 10.40 -9.52
N HIS A 116 -10.30 9.88 -9.57
CA HIS A 116 -11.38 10.30 -8.66
C HIS A 116 -11.20 9.73 -7.25
N ALA A 117 -10.76 8.47 -7.14
CA ALA A 117 -10.46 7.83 -5.87
C ALA A 117 -9.29 8.49 -5.13
N ASP A 118 -8.25 8.93 -5.85
CA ASP A 118 -7.07 9.62 -5.31
C ASP A 118 -7.48 10.90 -4.56
N ALA A 119 -8.37 11.70 -5.11
CA ALA A 119 -8.85 12.92 -4.44
C ALA A 119 -9.54 12.59 -3.11
N THR A 120 -10.34 11.53 -3.07
CA THR A 120 -11.02 11.05 -1.85
C THR A 120 -10.01 10.49 -0.84
N ALA A 121 -9.06 9.69 -1.31
CA ALA A 121 -8.04 9.09 -0.47
C ALA A 121 -7.11 10.14 0.14
N GLN A 122 -6.73 11.17 -0.63
CA GLN A 122 -5.94 12.29 -0.13
C GLN A 122 -6.69 13.09 0.93
N ALA A 123 -7.97 13.40 0.70
CA ALA A 123 -8.79 14.11 1.67
C ALA A 123 -8.92 13.34 2.99
N LEU A 124 -9.22 12.04 2.93
CA LEU A 124 -9.27 11.19 4.14
C LEU A 124 -7.89 11.08 4.81
N GLY A 125 -6.81 10.95 4.03
CA GLY A 125 -5.45 10.93 4.56
C GLY A 125 -5.11 12.20 5.35
N GLN A 126 -5.47 13.37 4.82
CA GLN A 126 -5.30 14.64 5.52
C GLN A 126 -6.17 14.72 6.78
N GLU A 127 -7.43 14.28 6.72
CA GLU A 127 -8.32 14.23 7.89
C GLU A 127 -7.74 13.36 9.01
N LEU A 128 -7.27 12.16 8.67
CA LEU A 128 -6.75 11.19 9.65
C LEU A 128 -5.42 11.62 10.26
N LEU A 129 -4.57 12.31 9.50
CA LEU A 129 -3.31 12.85 10.00
C LEU A 129 -3.47 14.19 10.74
N GLY A 130 -4.61 14.87 10.56
CA GLY A 130 -4.93 16.11 11.25
C GLY A 130 -3.84 17.17 11.11
N SER A 131 -3.36 17.70 12.23
CA SER A 131 -2.31 18.73 12.29
C SER A 131 -0.89 18.16 12.35
N ALA A 132 -0.67 16.88 12.02
CA ALA A 132 0.67 16.28 12.05
C ALA A 132 1.60 17.04 11.10
N SER A 133 2.72 17.55 11.63
CA SER A 133 3.69 18.31 10.83
C SER A 133 4.56 17.37 9.98
N ALA A 134 5.14 17.90 8.91
CA ALA A 134 6.12 17.16 8.10
C ALA A 134 7.31 16.64 8.95
N GLU A 135 7.70 17.39 9.99
CA GLU A 135 8.76 17.02 10.92
C GLU A 135 8.40 15.81 11.78
N GLN A 136 7.11 15.61 12.10
CA GLN A 136 6.62 14.43 12.82
C GLN A 136 6.47 13.22 11.88
N LEU A 137 6.02 13.46 10.64
CA LEU A 137 5.73 12.40 9.68
C LEU A 137 6.97 11.81 9.02
N ALA A 138 8.00 12.63 8.76
CA ALA A 138 9.18 12.17 8.03
C ALA A 138 9.96 11.05 8.77
N PRO A 139 10.29 11.17 10.06
CA PRO A 139 10.96 10.09 10.81
C PRO A 139 10.13 8.81 10.87
N LEU A 140 8.81 8.94 11.08
CA LEU A 140 7.90 7.78 11.09
C LEU A 140 7.85 7.10 9.72
N SER A 141 7.78 7.88 8.64
CA SER A 141 7.75 7.36 7.27
C SER A 141 9.02 6.59 6.92
N MET A 142 10.19 7.09 7.33
CA MET A 142 11.46 6.38 7.16
C MET A 142 11.49 5.07 7.95
N LEU A 143 11.01 5.08 9.20
CA LEU A 143 10.93 3.86 10.03
C LEU A 143 10.02 2.81 9.38
N LEU A 144 8.84 3.22 8.89
CA LEU A 144 7.91 2.33 8.19
C LEU A 144 8.52 1.77 6.90
N ALA A 145 9.24 2.59 6.12
CA ALA A 145 9.93 2.14 4.91
C ALA A 145 11.04 1.12 5.23
N GLY A 146 11.74 1.27 6.36
CA GLY A 146 12.70 0.30 6.86
C GLY A 146 12.05 -1.04 7.22
N ILE A 147 10.91 -1.02 7.91
CA ILE A 147 10.14 -2.22 8.29
C ILE A 147 9.58 -2.95 7.07
N ALA A 148 9.05 -2.21 6.09
CA ALA A 148 8.46 -2.77 4.88
C ALA A 148 9.47 -3.35 3.88
N GLY A 149 10.78 -3.20 4.14
CA GLY A 149 11.83 -3.74 3.29
C GLY A 149 12.15 -2.86 2.09
N SER A 150 12.82 -1.73 2.32
CA SER A 150 13.69 -1.13 1.31
C SER A 150 15.12 -1.62 1.52
N GLN A 151 15.52 -2.69 0.82
CA GLN A 151 16.82 -2.60 0.15
C GLN A 151 16.55 -1.77 -1.11
N PRO A 152 17.28 -0.67 -1.37
CA PRO A 152 17.29 -0.14 -2.72
C PRO A 152 17.78 -1.27 -3.63
N ALA A 153 16.89 -1.81 -4.47
CA ALA A 153 17.31 -2.60 -5.61
C ALA A 153 18.11 -1.67 -6.51
N ASN A 154 19.44 -1.66 -6.34
CA ASN A 154 20.42 -1.17 -7.31
C ASN A 154 21.80 -1.74 -6.95
N GLY A 155 22.21 -2.71 -7.76
CA GLY A 155 23.53 -3.33 -7.85
C GLY A 155 23.48 -4.29 -9.03
#